data_AF-A0A4Y2L105-F1
#
_entry.id   AF-A0A4Y2L105-F1
#
_cell.length_a   1.000
_cell.length_b   1.000
_cell.length_c   1.000
_cell.angle_alpha   90.00
_cell.angle_beta   90.00
_cell.angle_gamma   90.00
#
_symmetry.space_group_name_H-M   'P 1'
#
loop_
_entity.id
_entity.type
_entity.pdbx_description
1 polymer ?
#
loop_
_entity_poly.entity_id
_entity_poly.type
_entity_poly.pdbx_seq_one_letter_code
_entity_poly.pdbx_strand_id
1 'polypeptide(L)'
;MSRLELLACIIGARLCQSVKESLRMQEVATRYWSDSSNALYWNKKNKNWATFIFNRVKEIRLSSDPDDWNHISRHLNPGNLPSRDCSFENLAKSNWWLGPPWLKKPY
;
A
#
# COMPACT_ATOMS: atom_id res chain seq x y z
N MET A 1 5.62 14.74 3.63
CA MET A 1 5.78 13.60 2.70
C MET A 1 5.63 12.26 3.43
N SER A 2 6.53 11.87 4.33
CA SER A 2 6.48 10.55 5.00
C SER A 2 5.18 10.25 5.77
N ARG A 3 4.54 11.24 6.40
CA ARG A 3 3.23 11.08 7.06
C ARG A 3 2.09 10.78 6.09
N LEU A 4 2.11 11.35 4.88
CA LEU A 4 1.08 11.09 3.85
C LEU A 4 1.23 9.67 3.30
N GLU A 5 2.47 9.22 3.10
CA GLU A 5 2.74 7.84 2.68
C GLU A 5 2.24 6.82 3.72
N LEU A 6 2.39 7.11 5.01
CA LEU A 6 1.83 6.26 6.07
C LEU A 6 0.29 6.25 6.07
N LEU A 7 -0.34 7.39 5.75
CA LEU A 7 -1.79 7.45 5.57
C LEU A 7 -2.24 6.67 4.33
N ALA A 8 -1.48 6.72 3.23
CA ALA A 8 -1.75 5.90 2.05
C ALA A 8 -1.69 4.40 2.39
N CYS A 9 -0.75 3.98 3.24
CA CYS A 9 -0.70 2.60 3.74
C CYS A 9 -1.97 2.23 4.55
N ILE A 10 -2.46 3.13 5.42
CA ILE A 10 -3.73 2.90 6.15
C ILE A 10 -4.89 2.71 5.18
N ILE A 11 -5.02 3.61 4.20
CA ILE A 11 -6.10 3.56 3.21
C ILE A 11 -6.03 2.23 2.43
N GLY A 12 -4.83 1.81 2.02
CA GLY A 12 -4.62 0.53 1.36
C GLY A 12 -5.01 -0.68 2.22
N ALA A 13 -4.64 -0.67 3.50
CA ALA A 13 -5.00 -1.73 4.45
C ALA A 13 -6.52 -1.83 4.65
N ARG A 14 -7.19 -0.70 4.91
CA ARG A 14 -8.64 -0.63 5.06
C ARG A 14 -9.38 -1.08 3.80
N LEU A 15 -8.95 -0.59 2.64
CA LEU A 15 -9.55 -0.97 1.36
C LEU A 15 -9.46 -2.48 1.13
N CYS A 16 -8.28 -3.06 1.37
CA CYS A 16 -8.09 -4.49 1.24
C CYS A 16 -9.01 -5.27 2.19
N GLN A 17 -9.10 -4.86 3.46
CA GLN A 17 -9.99 -5.47 4.43
C GLN A 17 -11.45 -5.41 3.95
N SER A 18 -11.94 -4.23 3.54
CA SER A 18 -13.31 -4.08 3.03
C SER A 18 -13.60 -4.95 1.81
N VAL A 19 -12.65 -5.07 0.88
CA VAL A 19 -12.78 -5.95 -0.30
C VAL A 19 -12.82 -7.43 0.12
N LYS A 20 -11.93 -7.87 1.01
CA LYS A 20 -11.89 -9.25 1.51
C LYS A 20 -13.18 -9.62 2.22
N GLU A 21 -13.72 -8.73 3.05
CA GLU A 21 -15.00 -8.92 3.74
C GLU A 21 -16.16 -9.00 2.75
N SER A 22 -16.25 -8.04 1.83
CA SER A 22 -17.34 -7.96 0.85
C SER A 22 -17.38 -9.17 -0.09
N LEU A 23 -16.21 -9.69 -0.48
CA LEU A 23 -16.08 -10.82 -1.40
C LEU A 23 -15.91 -12.18 -0.69
N ARG A 24 -15.92 -12.22 0.65
CA ARG A 24 -15.67 -13.42 1.46
C ARG A 24 -14.34 -14.12 1.11
N MET A 25 -13.28 -13.33 0.98
CA MET A 25 -11.93 -13.75 0.58
C MET A 25 -10.93 -13.71 1.74
N GLN A 26 -11.36 -13.97 2.98
CA GLN A 26 -10.53 -13.83 4.18
C GLN A 26 -9.22 -14.63 4.10
N GLU A 27 -9.27 -15.84 3.54
CA GLU A 27 -8.13 -16.76 3.41
C GLU A 27 -7.22 -16.46 2.21
N VAL A 28 -7.57 -15.49 1.36
CA VAL A 28 -6.73 -15.14 0.21
C VAL A 28 -5.49 -14.40 0.71
N ALA A 29 -4.32 -14.93 0.34
CA ALA A 29 -3.04 -14.31 0.61
C ALA A 29 -2.99 -12.90 0.00
N THR A 30 -2.58 -11.93 0.81
CA THR A 30 -2.55 -10.52 0.41
C THR A 30 -1.10 -10.02 0.41
N ARG A 31 -0.74 -9.18 -0.56
CA ARG A 31 0.52 -8.45 -0.56
C ARG A 31 0.25 -6.97 -0.73
N TYR A 32 0.96 -6.15 0.04
CA TYR A 32 0.90 -4.69 -0.02
C TYR A 32 2.21 -4.15 -0.59
N TRP A 33 2.14 -3.06 -1.36
CA TRP A 33 3.29 -2.45 -2.03
C TRP A 33 3.33 -0.95 -1.76
N SER A 34 4.50 -0.45 -1.36
CA SER A 34 4.75 0.99 -1.18
C SER A 34 6.15 1.34 -1.66
N ASP A 35 6.33 2.52 -2.25
CA ASP A 35 7.63 3.10 -2.58
C ASP A 35 8.20 3.99 -1.46
N SER A 36 7.52 4.04 -0.31
CA SER A 36 7.96 4.78 0.86
C SER A 36 8.74 3.89 1.83
N SER A 37 10.07 3.91 1.72
CA SER A 37 10.95 3.21 2.66
C SER A 37 10.70 3.63 4.11
N ASN A 38 10.33 4.89 4.36
CA ASN A 38 10.01 5.39 5.70
C ASN A 38 8.71 4.78 6.26
N ALA A 39 7.65 4.72 5.46
CA ALA A 39 6.38 4.12 5.90
C ALA A 39 6.55 2.62 6.17
N LEU A 40 7.25 1.91 5.28
CA LEU A 40 7.60 0.50 5.46
C LEU A 40 8.48 0.29 6.70
N TYR A 41 9.47 1.15 6.93
CA TYR A 41 10.33 1.05 8.10
C TYR A 41 9.55 1.19 9.40
N TRP A 42 8.65 2.18 9.50
CA TRP A 42 7.78 2.33 10.66
C TRP A 42 6.84 1.13 10.82
N ASN A 43 6.30 0.59 9.72
CA ASN A 43 5.42 -0.56 9.76
C ASN A 43 6.13 -1.87 10.15
N LYS A 44 7.41 -2.05 9.79
CA LYS A 44 8.17 -3.29 10.06
C LYS A 44 8.93 -3.27 11.37
N LYS A 45 9.24 -2.10 11.93
CA LYS A 45 10.02 -2.00 13.18
C LYS A 45 9.15 -1.64 14.36
N ASN A 46 9.45 -2.22 15.51
CA ASN A 46 8.81 -1.88 16.77
C ASN A 46 9.75 -0.98 17.59
N LYS A 47 9.47 0.33 17.63
CA LYS A 47 10.23 1.33 18.39
C LYS A 47 9.27 2.36 18.97
N ASN A 48 9.80 3.18 19.88
CA ASN A 48 9.08 4.32 20.45
C ASN A 48 8.94 5.43 19.41
N TRP A 49 7.85 5.38 18.63
CA TRP A 49 7.48 6.41 17.67
C TRP A 49 6.66 7.52 18.34
N ALA A 50 6.66 8.70 17.73
CA ALA A 50 5.69 9.74 18.09
C ALA A 50 4.24 9.21 17.94
N THR A 51 3.34 9.64 18.83
CA THR A 51 1.95 9.16 18.93
C THR A 51 1.23 9.07 17.59
N PHE A 52 1.43 10.07 16.72
CA PHE A 52 0.85 10.07 15.37
C PHE A 52 1.22 8.83 14.55
N ILE A 53 2.52 8.48 14.52
CA ILE A 53 3.05 7.33 13.76
C ILE A 53 2.64 6.05 14.47
N PHE A 54 2.80 5.99 15.79
CA PHE A 54 2.48 4.81 16.60
C PHE A 54 1.03 4.35 16.38
N ASN A 55 0.06 5.25 16.51
CA ASN A 55 -1.36 4.90 16.36
C ASN A 55 -1.69 4.36 14.95
N ARG A 56 -1.02 4.88 13.92
CA ARG A 56 -1.25 4.51 12.52
C ARG A 56 -0.61 3.18 12.16
N VAL A 57 0.61 2.95 12.64
CA VAL A 57 1.27 1.64 12.53
C VAL A 57 0.46 0.59 13.28
N LYS A 58 -0.05 0.90 14.48
CA LYS A 58 -0.93 0.00 15.23
C LYS A 58 -2.16 -0.40 14.40
N GLU A 59 -2.81 0.57 13.75
CA GLU A 59 -3.97 0.30 12.92
C GLU A 59 -3.66 -0.58 11.69
N ILE A 60 -2.58 -0.28 10.95
CA ILE A 60 -2.14 -1.11 9.81
C ILE A 60 -1.92 -2.56 10.26
N ARG A 61 -1.27 -2.75 11.42
CA ARG A 61 -0.96 -4.07 11.97
C ARG A 61 -2.17 -4.83 12.51
N LEU A 62 -3.30 -4.16 12.76
CA LEU A 62 -4.55 -4.85 13.13
C LEU A 62 -5.25 -5.49 11.93
N SER A 63 -4.94 -5.04 10.71
CA SER A 63 -5.62 -5.46 9.47
C SER A 63 -4.68 -6.11 8.44
N SER A 64 -3.37 -6.15 8.71
CA SER A 64 -2.36 -6.75 7.84
C SER A 64 -1.12 -7.16 8.62
N ASP A 65 -0.40 -8.18 8.15
CA ASP A 65 0.90 -8.56 8.69
C ASP A 65 2.00 -7.62 8.15
N PRO A 66 2.90 -7.06 8.99
CA PRO A 66 4.07 -6.30 8.53
C PRO A 66 4.90 -6.97 7.43
N ASP A 67 4.97 -8.30 7.41
CA ASP A 67 5.77 -9.06 6.44
C ASP A 67 5.12 -9.13 5.05
N ASP A 68 3.81 -8.90 4.97
CA ASP A 68 3.08 -8.79 3.69
C ASP A 68 3.35 -7.47 2.96
N TRP A 69 4.02 -6.51 3.61
CA TRP A 69 4.35 -5.21 3.04
C TRP A 69 5.70 -5.23 2.33
N ASN A 70 5.71 -4.87 1.06
CA ASN A 70 6.86 -4.95 0.17
C ASN A 70 7.23 -3.57 -0.37
N HIS A 71 8.53 -3.38 -0.58
CA HIS A 71 9.03 -2.19 -1.24
C HIS A 71 8.92 -2.35 -2.76
N ILE A 72 8.47 -1.29 -3.42
CA ILE A 72 8.55 -1.15 -4.87
C ILE A 72 9.26 0.14 -5.25
N SER A 73 10.03 0.13 -6.33
CA SER A 73 10.59 1.38 -6.87
C SER A 73 9.46 2.32 -7.28
N ARG A 74 9.61 3.61 -6.98
CA ARG A 74 8.68 4.70 -7.37
C ARG A 74 8.26 4.64 -8.84
N HIS A 75 9.19 4.29 -9.74
CA HIS A 75 8.95 4.23 -11.19
C HIS A 75 8.09 3.03 -11.61
N LEU A 76 8.00 2.01 -10.77
CA LEU A 76 7.22 0.80 -11.00
C LEU A 76 5.89 0.80 -10.24
N ASN A 77 5.68 1.75 -9.33
CA ASN A 77 4.45 1.89 -8.55
C ASN A 77 3.34 2.53 -9.42
N PRO A 78 2.31 1.77 -9.84
CA PRO A 78 1.23 2.32 -10.64
C PRO A 78 0.40 3.37 -9.88
N GLY A 79 0.35 3.30 -8.54
CA GLY A 79 -0.38 4.25 -7.69
C GLY A 79 0.23 5.64 -7.61
N ASN A 80 1.46 5.82 -8.10
CA ASN A 80 2.08 7.14 -8.17
C ASN A 80 1.50 8.03 -9.28
N LEU A 81 0.91 7.44 -10.33
CA LEU A 81 0.33 8.23 -11.40
C LEU A 81 -0.98 8.91 -11.00
N PRO A 82 -2.01 8.20 -10.48
CA PRO A 82 -3.26 8.82 -10.08
C PRO A 82 -3.19 9.61 -8.78
N SER A 83 -2.15 9.41 -7.95
CA SER A 83 -1.93 10.22 -6.75
C SER A 83 -1.27 11.57 -7.05
N ARG A 84 -0.92 11.82 -8.31
CA ARG A 84 -0.41 13.10 -8.82
C ARG A 84 -1.42 13.71 -9.78
N ASP A 85 -1.24 15.00 -10.05
CA ASP A 85 -1.96 15.65 -11.16
C ASP A 85 -1.55 14.99 -12.48
N CYS A 86 -2.42 14.11 -13.00
CA CYS A 86 -2.26 13.46 -14.28
C CYS A 86 -3.50 13.70 -15.15
N SER A 87 -3.29 13.89 -16.46
CA SER A 87 -4.41 14.00 -17.40
C SER A 87 -5.11 12.65 -17.53
N PHE A 88 -6.42 12.68 -17.80
CA PHE A 88 -7.20 11.49 -18.07
C PHE A 88 -6.58 10.62 -19.18
N GLU A 89 -6.08 11.25 -20.25
CA GLU A 89 -5.43 10.54 -21.36
C GLU A 89 -4.18 9.77 -20.93
N ASN A 90 -3.34 10.38 -20.08
CA ASN A 90 -2.14 9.72 -19.56
C ASN A 90 -2.50 8.57 -18.62
N LEU A 91 -3.52 8.76 -17.78
CA LEU A 91 -4.01 7.71 -16.89
C LEU A 91 -4.61 6.53 -17.68
N ALA A 92 -5.40 6.81 -18.72
CA ALA A 92 -6.02 5.81 -19.58
C ALA A 92 -4.99 4.97 -20.35
N LYS A 93 -3.87 5.58 -20.78
CA LYS A 93 -2.76 4.89 -21.46
C LYS A 93 -1.79 4.18 -20.51
N SER A 94 -1.98 4.31 -19.19
CA SER A 94 -1.05 3.77 -18.19
C SER A 94 -1.39 2.34 -17.77
N ASN A 95 -0.47 1.73 -17.03
CA ASN A 95 -0.67 0.42 -16.39
C ASN A 95 -1.51 0.47 -15.11
N TRP A 96 -2.18 1.58 -14.80
CA TRP A 96 -3.03 1.71 -13.61
C TRP A 96 -4.15 0.67 -13.57
N TRP A 97 -4.87 0.52 -14.68
CA TRP A 97 -6.06 -0.34 -14.77
C TRP A 97 -5.72 -1.83 -14.83
N LEU A 98 -4.69 -2.18 -15.57
CA LEU A 98 -4.31 -3.57 -15.81
C LEU A 98 -3.32 -4.11 -14.78
N GLY A 99 -2.70 -3.22 -14.00
CA GLY A 99 -1.53 -3.52 -13.20
C GLY A 99 -0.29 -3.77 -14.06
N PRO A 100 0.92 -3.53 -13.51
CA PRO A 100 2.16 -3.80 -14.21
C PRO A 100 2.40 -5.31 -14.37
N PRO A 101 3.12 -5.76 -15.41
CA PRO A 101 3.31 -7.19 -15.70
C PRO A 101 3.93 -8.00 -14.55
N TRP A 102 4.79 -7.36 -13.73
CA TRP A 102 5.44 -8.02 -12.60
C TRP A 102 4.45 -8.41 -11.50
N LEU A 103 3.32 -7.70 -11.35
CA LEU A 103 2.32 -7.98 -10.31
C LEU A 103 1.51 -9.25 -10.61
N LYS A 104 1.48 -9.67 -11.88
CA LYS A 104 0.73 -10.85 -12.34
C LYS A 104 1.53 -12.15 -12.25
N LYS A 105 2.82 -12.07 -11.92
CA LYS A 105 3.67 -13.26 -11.81
C LYS A 105 3.46 -13.94 -10.45
N PRO A 106 3.45 -15.27 -10.39
CA PRO A 106 3.51 -15.98 -9.11
C PRO A 106 4.82 -15.64 -8.39
N TYR A 107 4.74 -15.55 -7.05
CA TYR A 107 5.89 -15.34 -6.16
C TYR A 107 6.46 -16.67 -5.69
#